data_AF-A0A2A9GIR3-F1
#
_entry.id   AF-A0A2A9GIR3-F1
#
_cell.length_a   1.000
_cell.length_b   1.000
_cell.length_c   1.000
_cell.angle_alpha   90.00
_cell.angle_beta   90.00
_cell.angle_gamma   90.00
#
_symmetry.space_group_name_H-M   'P 1'
#
loop_
_entity.id
_entity.type
_entity.pdbx_description
1 polymer ?
#
loop_
_entity_poly.entity_id
_entity_poly.type
_entity_poly.pdbx_seq_one_letter_code
_entity_poly.pdbx_strand_id
1 'polypeptide(L)'
;MRPAERASRALGAGLIGAALVALTLWAHLMLGNFDTLAGLGYAERARAVTGLSLAFDVAKASAILILPLALLAAISGPWPLRALLAALFALGWYWVAERVASGFASATGGGWLPGEAFASLIYRPGLTPALWGGAVLAFLCVIWRLCRRPG
;
A
#
# COMPACT_ATOMS: atom_id res chain seq x y z
N MET A 1 2.08 -29.92 -2.25
CA MET A 1 3.17 -28.92 -2.20
C MET A 1 4.03 -29.18 -0.98
N ARG A 2 5.35 -29.13 -1.14
CA ARG A 2 6.28 -29.20 -0.01
C ARG A 2 6.16 -27.92 0.85
N PRO A 3 6.40 -27.97 2.17
CA PRO A 3 6.32 -26.78 3.03
C PRO A 3 7.18 -25.60 2.53
N ALA A 4 8.37 -25.89 2.00
CA ALA A 4 9.28 -24.88 1.45
C ALA A 4 8.70 -24.17 0.21
N GLU A 5 8.00 -24.88 -0.68
CA GLU A 5 7.34 -24.29 -1.85
C GLU A 5 6.17 -23.40 -1.44
N ARG A 6 5.42 -23.80 -0.41
CA ARG A 6 4.31 -22.99 0.12
C ARG A 6 4.84 -21.69 0.73
N ALA A 7 5.92 -21.78 1.50
CA ALA A 7 6.57 -20.61 2.10
C ALA A 7 7.13 -19.65 1.04
N SER A 8 7.82 -20.15 0.01
CA SER A 8 8.39 -19.31 -1.05
C SER A 8 7.30 -18.61 -1.87
N ARG A 9 6.22 -19.30 -2.23
CA ARG A 9 5.10 -18.70 -2.94
C ARG A 9 4.36 -17.67 -2.08
N ALA A 10 4.22 -17.92 -0.79
CA ALA A 10 3.62 -16.97 0.15
C ALA A 10 4.48 -15.71 0.31
N LEU A 11 5.81 -15.86 0.42
CA LEU A 11 6.75 -14.74 0.43
C LEU A 11 6.66 -13.92 -0.86
N GLY A 12 6.62 -14.61 -2.02
CA GLY A 12 6.42 -13.97 -3.32
C GLY A 12 5.11 -13.19 -3.40
N ALA A 13 4.02 -13.74 -2.86
CA ALA A 13 2.76 -13.02 -2.76
C ALA A 13 2.87 -11.78 -1.85
N GLY A 14 3.54 -11.88 -0.70
CA GLY A 14 3.79 -10.75 0.18
C GLY A 14 4.59 -9.63 -0.49
N LEU A 15 5.64 -9.98 -1.24
CA LEU A 15 6.43 -9.03 -2.03
C LEU A 15 5.59 -8.33 -3.11
N ILE A 16 4.80 -9.10 -3.87
CA ILE A 16 3.92 -8.54 -4.90
C ILE A 16 2.83 -7.66 -4.26
N GLY A 17 2.29 -8.06 -3.12
CA GLY A 17 1.31 -7.27 -2.38
C GLY A 17 1.88 -5.93 -1.93
N ALA A 18 3.06 -5.91 -1.32
CA ALA A 18 3.73 -4.67 -0.94
C ALA A 18 4.06 -3.80 -2.16
N ALA A 19 4.49 -4.40 -3.27
CA ALA A 19 4.72 -3.69 -4.53
C ALA A 19 3.44 -3.10 -5.11
N LEU A 20 2.31 -3.81 -5.05
CA LEU A 20 1.01 -3.29 -5.48
C LEU A 20 0.58 -2.09 -4.63
N VAL A 21 0.73 -2.14 -3.31
CA VAL A 21 0.46 -0.99 -2.42
C VAL A 21 1.34 0.19 -2.81
N ALA A 22 2.65 -0.01 -2.93
CA ALA A 22 3.59 1.03 -3.30
C ALA A 22 3.26 1.65 -4.67
N LEU A 23 3.03 0.84 -5.71
CA LEU A 23 2.76 1.31 -7.06
C LEU A 23 1.42 2.06 -7.15
N THR A 24 0.38 1.53 -6.51
CA THR A 24 -0.94 2.16 -6.55
C THR A 24 -0.99 3.45 -5.74
N LEU A 25 -0.28 3.53 -4.62
CA LEU A 25 -0.12 4.79 -3.88
C LEU A 25 0.76 5.78 -4.64
N TRP A 26 1.85 5.34 -5.23
CA TRP A 26 2.68 6.22 -6.07
C TRP A 26 1.89 6.79 -7.24
N ALA A 27 1.16 5.96 -7.98
CA ALA A 27 0.30 6.40 -9.07
C ALA A 27 -0.80 7.35 -8.58
N HIS A 28 -1.39 7.07 -7.41
CA HIS A 28 -2.36 7.96 -6.77
C HIS A 28 -1.76 9.34 -6.51
N LEU A 29 -0.58 9.39 -5.89
CA LEU A 29 0.11 10.64 -5.56
C LEU A 29 0.51 11.41 -6.83
N MET A 30 1.03 10.72 -7.85
CA MET A 30 1.42 11.33 -9.13
C MET A 30 0.21 11.94 -9.86
N LEU A 31 -0.89 11.19 -9.97
CA LEU A 31 -2.05 11.59 -10.76
C LEU A 31 -2.98 12.54 -10.01
N GLY A 32 -3.04 12.41 -8.69
CA GLY A 32 -4.02 13.09 -7.86
C GLY A 32 -3.48 14.33 -7.15
N ASN A 33 -2.25 14.29 -6.62
CA ASN A 33 -1.81 15.25 -5.60
C ASN A 33 -0.37 15.77 -5.77
N PHE A 34 0.29 15.47 -6.90
CA PHE A 34 1.71 15.78 -7.06
C PHE A 34 2.00 17.27 -6.94
N ASP A 35 1.22 18.12 -7.62
CA ASP A 35 1.45 19.57 -7.61
C ASP A 35 1.28 20.17 -6.21
N THR A 36 0.28 19.71 -5.46
CA THR A 36 0.06 20.11 -4.07
C THR A 36 1.22 19.68 -3.18
N LEU A 37 1.68 18.43 -3.30
CA LEU A 37 2.78 17.91 -2.50
C LEU A 37 4.12 18.57 -2.86
N ALA A 38 4.35 18.85 -4.14
CA ALA A 38 5.52 19.57 -4.64
C ALA A 38 5.58 21.01 -4.12
N GLY A 39 4.42 21.68 -4.03
CA GLY A 39 4.32 23.02 -3.45
C GLY A 39 4.50 23.07 -1.93
N LEU A 40 4.13 22.01 -1.21
CA LEU A 40 4.28 21.92 0.25
C LEU A 40 5.71 21.61 0.69
N GLY A 41 6.41 20.72 -0.03
CA GLY A 41 7.72 20.22 0.40
C GLY A 41 7.63 19.24 1.58
N TYR A 42 8.74 18.56 1.90
CA TYR A 42 8.77 17.62 3.05
C TYR A 42 8.88 18.37 4.38
N ALA A 43 8.13 17.87 5.36
CA ALA A 43 8.03 18.43 6.71
C ALA A 43 9.38 18.56 7.46
N GLU A 44 10.21 17.52 7.39
CA GLU A 44 11.44 17.39 8.19
C GLU A 44 12.72 17.40 7.35
N ARG A 45 12.61 17.61 6.03
CA ARG A 45 13.73 17.47 5.12
C ARG A 45 13.74 18.60 4.12
N ALA A 46 14.88 19.29 4.00
CA ALA A 46 15.20 20.18 2.89
C ALA A 46 15.43 19.38 1.58
N ARG A 47 14.46 18.52 1.23
CA ARG A 47 14.48 17.67 0.03
C ARG A 47 13.31 18.10 -0.85
N ALA A 48 13.56 18.24 -2.14
CA ALA A 48 12.49 18.44 -3.11
C ALA A 48 11.61 17.19 -3.21
N VAL A 49 10.30 17.40 -3.33
CA VAL A 49 9.33 16.33 -3.63
C VAL A 49 9.39 16.05 -5.13
N THR A 50 9.80 14.85 -5.50
CA THR A 50 9.87 14.38 -6.88
C THR A 50 9.15 13.05 -7.02
N GLY A 51 8.82 12.64 -8.25
CA GLY A 51 8.25 11.33 -8.50
C GLY A 51 9.09 10.18 -7.94
N LEU A 52 10.42 10.32 -7.98
CA LEU A 52 11.35 9.34 -7.43
C LEU A 52 11.37 9.36 -5.89
N SER A 53 11.32 10.53 -5.26
CA SER A 53 11.29 10.61 -3.79
C SER A 53 10.03 9.99 -3.23
N LEU A 54 8.88 10.27 -3.85
CA LEU A 54 7.60 9.68 -3.48
C LEU A 54 7.58 8.16 -3.70
N ALA A 55 8.13 7.68 -4.84
CA ALA A 55 8.28 6.24 -5.09
C ALA A 55 9.09 5.55 -3.99
N PHE A 56 10.19 6.17 -3.55
CA PHE A 56 11.02 5.63 -2.48
C PHE A 56 10.28 5.62 -1.13
N ASP A 57 9.55 6.68 -0.80
CA ASP A 57 8.84 6.78 0.47
C ASP A 57 7.69 5.77 0.56
N VAL A 58 6.88 5.62 -0.49
CA VAL A 58 5.82 4.61 -0.52
C VAL A 58 6.39 3.20 -0.54
N ALA A 59 7.50 2.94 -1.23
CA ALA A 59 8.15 1.63 -1.24
C ALA A 59 8.68 1.26 0.15
N LYS A 60 9.36 2.21 0.81
CA LYS A 60 9.86 2.04 2.18
C LYS A 60 8.72 1.81 3.17
N ALA A 61 7.65 2.60 3.08
CA ALA A 61 6.50 2.44 3.95
C ALA A 61 5.73 1.13 3.69
N SER A 62 5.66 0.67 2.44
CA SER A 62 5.01 -0.58 2.06
C SER A 62 5.82 -1.83 2.41
N ALA A 63 7.14 -1.72 2.53
CA ALA A 63 8.01 -2.86 2.85
C ALA A 63 7.63 -3.56 4.17
N ILE A 64 7.10 -2.81 5.14
CA ILE A 64 6.62 -3.37 6.41
C ILE A 64 5.47 -4.37 6.22
N LEU A 65 4.74 -4.28 5.10
CA LEU A 65 3.63 -5.17 4.78
C LEU A 65 4.08 -6.52 4.20
N ILE A 66 5.33 -6.68 3.77
CA ILE A 66 5.80 -7.91 3.10
C ILE A 66 5.56 -9.14 3.98
N LEU A 67 6.02 -9.10 5.23
CA LEU A 67 5.90 -10.22 6.16
C LEU A 67 4.44 -10.52 6.56
N PRO A 68 3.61 -9.55 7.02
CA PRO A 68 2.22 -9.84 7.35
C PRO A 68 1.42 -10.32 6.14
N LEU A 69 1.64 -9.77 4.95
CA LEU A 69 0.98 -10.26 3.73
C LEU A 69 1.45 -11.66 3.34
N ALA A 70 2.73 -11.98 3.52
CA ALA A 70 3.24 -13.33 3.30
C ALA A 70 2.64 -14.35 4.27
N LEU A 71 2.53 -14.00 5.55
CA LEU A 71 1.89 -14.87 6.56
C LEU A 71 0.42 -15.10 6.23
N LEU A 72 -0.32 -14.05 5.88
CA LEU A 72 -1.71 -14.13 5.46
C LEU A 72 -1.87 -14.96 4.19
N ALA A 73 -0.98 -14.78 3.22
CA ALA A 73 -0.95 -15.58 1.99
C ALA A 73 -0.72 -17.06 2.28
N ALA A 74 0.19 -17.40 3.20
CA ALA A 74 0.49 -18.77 3.58
C ALA A 74 -0.73 -19.49 4.16
N ILE A 75 -1.58 -18.80 4.93
CA ILE A 75 -2.78 -19.36 5.55
C ILE A 75 -4.07 -19.18 4.72
N SER A 76 -4.01 -18.49 3.58
CA SER A 76 -5.17 -18.14 2.76
C SER A 76 -5.82 -19.36 2.06
N GLY A 77 -6.67 -20.12 2.77
CA GLY A 77 -7.38 -21.30 2.25
C GLY A 77 -8.88 -21.09 2.00
N PRO A 78 -9.75 -21.21 3.00
CA PRO A 78 -11.20 -21.03 2.86
C PRO A 78 -11.59 -19.58 2.50
N TRP A 79 -12.85 -19.36 2.13
CA TRP A 79 -13.37 -18.02 1.76
C TRP A 79 -13.33 -16.98 2.89
N PRO A 80 -13.54 -17.30 4.19
CA PRO A 80 -13.49 -16.28 5.24
C PRO A 80 -12.08 -15.72 5.44
N LEU A 81 -11.05 -16.56 5.34
CA LEU A 81 -9.66 -16.11 5.42
C LEU A 81 -9.25 -15.23 4.23
N ARG A 82 -9.90 -15.40 3.07
CA ARG A 82 -9.70 -14.50 1.92
C ARG A 82 -10.33 -13.14 2.14
N ALA A 83 -11.54 -13.09 2.69
CA ALA A 83 -12.18 -11.83 3.05
C ALA A 83 -11.35 -11.08 4.11
N LEU A 84 -10.86 -11.79 5.12
CA LEU A 84 -9.96 -11.22 6.12
C LEU A 84 -8.65 -10.71 5.48
N LEU A 85 -8.04 -11.49 4.59
CA LEU A 85 -6.85 -11.06 3.85
C LEU A 85 -7.12 -9.82 3.01
N ALA A 86 -8.26 -9.73 2.33
CA ALA A 86 -8.65 -8.55 1.56
C ALA A 86 -8.81 -7.33 2.47
N ALA A 87 -9.49 -7.49 3.62
CA ALA A 87 -9.68 -6.44 4.60
C ALA A 87 -8.34 -5.96 5.20
N LEU A 88 -7.43 -6.87 5.53
CA LEU A 88 -6.11 -6.53 6.07
C LEU A 88 -5.21 -5.88 5.02
N PHE A 89 -5.27 -6.34 3.77
CA PHE A 89 -4.57 -5.68 2.66
C PHE A 89 -5.11 -4.26 2.44
N ALA A 90 -6.43 -4.11 2.43
CA ALA A 90 -7.09 -2.82 2.29
C ALA A 90 -6.74 -1.85 3.43
N LEU A 91 -6.68 -2.36 4.67
CA LEU A 91 -6.25 -1.59 5.84
C LEU A 91 -4.77 -1.23 5.75
N GLY A 92 -3.92 -2.16 5.29
CA GLY A 92 -2.50 -1.92 5.06
C GLY A 92 -2.26 -0.83 4.03
N TRP A 93 -3.05 -0.82 2.94
CA TRP A 93 -3.00 0.25 1.93
C TRP A 93 -3.33 1.61 2.56
N TYR A 94 -4.43 1.71 3.31
CA TYR A 94 -4.80 2.93 4.04
C TYR A 94 -3.71 3.37 5.03
N TRP A 95 -3.17 2.44 5.80
CA TRP A 95 -2.14 2.73 6.79
C TRP A 95 -0.85 3.28 6.16
N VAL A 96 -0.43 2.71 5.02
CA VAL A 96 0.73 3.22 4.28
C VAL A 96 0.44 4.62 3.73
N ALA A 97 -0.76 4.83 3.19
CA ALA A 97 -1.19 6.11 2.67
C ALA A 97 -1.16 7.21 3.74
N GLU A 98 -1.75 6.93 4.91
CA GLU A 98 -1.73 7.80 6.09
C GLU A 98 -0.29 8.12 6.47
N ARG A 99 0.56 7.10 6.64
CA ARG A 99 1.95 7.29 7.06
C ARG A 99 2.78 8.12 6.08
N VAL A 100 2.54 7.99 4.78
CA VAL A 100 3.21 8.80 3.75
C VAL A 100 2.68 10.23 3.78
N ALA A 101 1.36 10.42 3.87
CA ALA A 101 0.73 11.73 3.97
C ALA A 101 1.15 12.49 5.24
N SER A 102 1.25 11.83 6.39
CA SER A 102 1.73 12.45 7.63
C SER A 102 3.17 12.97 7.53
N GLY A 103 3.96 12.45 6.58
CA GLY A 103 5.31 12.98 6.27
C GLY A 103 5.32 14.41 5.73
N PHE A 104 4.15 14.97 5.43
CA PHE A 104 3.94 16.35 4.97
C PHE A 104 3.28 17.24 6.05
N ALA A 105 2.93 16.69 7.22
CA ALA A 105 2.12 17.38 8.22
C ALA A 105 2.72 18.70 8.74
N SER A 106 4.05 18.78 8.96
CA SER A 106 4.64 20.03 9.49
C SER A 106 4.59 21.20 8.50
N ALA A 107 4.47 20.95 7.19
CA ALA A 107 4.30 22.00 6.17
C ALA A 107 2.93 22.71 6.29
N THR A 108 1.98 22.11 7.03
CA THR A 108 0.63 22.66 7.25
C THR A 108 0.43 23.26 8.64
N GLY A 109 1.48 23.41 9.44
CA GLY A 109 1.45 24.19 10.68
C GLY A 109 0.85 23.49 11.92
N GLY A 110 0.63 22.17 11.88
CA GLY A 110 0.11 21.41 13.03
C GLY A 110 0.34 19.90 12.94
N GLY A 111 0.24 19.20 14.08
CA GLY A 111 0.24 17.74 14.13
C GLY A 111 -1.12 17.19 13.72
N TRP A 112 -1.13 16.17 12.85
CA TRP A 112 -2.36 15.63 12.27
C TRP A 112 -2.92 14.51 13.14
N LEU A 113 -4.23 14.52 13.36
CA LEU A 113 -4.93 13.42 14.03
C LEU A 113 -5.03 12.20 13.08
N PRO A 114 -5.20 10.98 13.62
CA PRO A 114 -5.33 9.78 12.80
C PRO A 114 -6.46 9.92 11.77
N GLY A 115 -6.10 9.80 10.49
CA GLY A 115 -7.02 9.87 9.35
C GLY A 115 -7.17 11.25 8.73
N GLU A 116 -6.71 12.31 9.39
CA GLU A 116 -6.67 13.65 8.78
C GLU A 116 -5.71 13.68 7.60
N ALA A 117 -4.62 12.90 7.66
CA ALA A 117 -3.65 12.86 6.59
C ALA A 117 -4.20 12.28 5.31
N PHE A 118 -4.86 11.15 5.48
CA PHE A 118 -5.55 10.50 4.41
C PHE A 118 -6.66 11.39 3.85
N ALA A 119 -7.51 11.98 4.69
CA ALA A 119 -8.63 12.79 4.24
C ALA A 119 -8.21 14.03 3.43
N SER A 120 -7.12 14.69 3.85
CA SER A 120 -6.65 15.94 3.24
C SER A 120 -5.74 15.74 2.03
N LEU A 121 -4.85 14.75 2.04
CA LEU A 121 -3.79 14.56 1.03
C LEU A 121 -3.89 13.28 0.23
N ILE A 122 -4.87 12.40 0.48
CA ILE A 122 -5.00 11.14 -0.25
C ILE A 122 -6.43 10.91 -0.75
N TYR A 123 -7.46 11.27 0.01
CA TYR A 123 -8.81 10.95 -0.38
C TYR A 123 -9.27 11.83 -1.55
N ARG A 124 -9.45 11.19 -2.70
CA ARG A 124 -9.94 11.78 -3.94
C ARG A 124 -11.15 10.94 -4.39
N PRO A 125 -12.35 11.54 -4.51
CA PRO A 125 -13.52 10.86 -5.03
C PRO A 125 -13.19 10.20 -6.39
N GLY A 126 -13.59 8.95 -6.56
CA GLY A 126 -13.29 8.16 -7.77
C GLY A 126 -11.88 7.56 -7.81
N LEU A 127 -10.82 8.37 -7.74
CA LEU A 127 -9.43 7.89 -7.88
C LEU A 127 -9.02 6.95 -6.73
N THR A 128 -9.28 7.35 -5.49
CA THR A 128 -8.95 6.54 -4.30
C THR A 128 -9.67 5.20 -4.32
N PRO A 129 -11.01 5.10 -4.47
CA PRO A 129 -11.69 3.81 -4.51
C PRO A 129 -11.29 2.97 -5.72
N ALA A 130 -10.99 3.57 -6.88
CA ALA A 130 -10.55 2.83 -8.06
C ALA A 130 -9.18 2.15 -7.84
N LEU A 131 -8.19 2.90 -7.35
CA LEU A 131 -6.85 2.36 -7.12
C LEU A 131 -6.83 1.41 -5.92
N TRP A 132 -7.53 1.73 -4.84
CA TRP A 132 -7.64 0.86 -3.66
C TRP A 132 -8.38 -0.44 -3.97
N GLY A 133 -9.56 -0.36 -4.59
CA GLY A 133 -10.33 -1.53 -5.01
C GLY A 133 -9.59 -2.36 -6.05
N GLY A 134 -8.97 -1.71 -7.03
CA GLY A 134 -8.11 -2.36 -8.03
C GLY A 134 -6.94 -3.09 -7.40
N ALA A 135 -6.25 -2.49 -6.43
CA ALA A 135 -5.13 -3.11 -5.71
C ALA A 135 -5.59 -4.37 -4.95
N VAL A 136 -6.73 -4.29 -4.24
CA VAL A 136 -7.31 -5.42 -3.50
C VAL A 136 -7.65 -6.57 -4.45
N LEU A 137 -8.33 -6.28 -5.57
CA LEU A 137 -8.69 -7.28 -6.57
C LEU A 137 -7.45 -7.91 -7.23
N ALA A 138 -6.45 -7.09 -7.58
CA ALA A 138 -5.18 -7.55 -8.12
C ALA A 138 -4.47 -8.48 -7.13
N PHE A 139 -4.42 -8.12 -5.85
CA PHE A 139 -3.79 -8.94 -4.82
C PHE A 139 -4.52 -10.28 -4.62
N LEU A 140 -5.86 -10.28 -4.62
CA LEU A 140 -6.64 -11.52 -4.58
C LEU A 140 -6.36 -12.42 -5.78
N CYS A 141 -6.17 -11.85 -6.97
CA CYS A 141 -5.76 -12.58 -8.17
C CYS A 141 -4.36 -13.19 -8.02
N VAL A 142 -3.41 -12.45 -7.44
CA VAL A 142 -2.04 -12.95 -7.14
C VAL A 142 -2.10 -14.15 -6.21
N ILE A 143 -2.86 -14.05 -5.12
CA ILE A 143 -3.05 -15.16 -4.16
C ILE A 143 -3.67 -16.37 -4.84
N TRP A 144 -4.69 -16.16 -5.67
CA TRP A 144 -5.34 -17.24 -6.41
C TRP A 144 -4.37 -17.93 -7.38
N ARG A 145 -3.53 -17.18 -8.11
CA ARG A 145 -2.57 -17.74 -9.06
C ARG A 145 -1.41 -18.46 -8.39
N LEU A 146 -0.78 -17.83 -7.39
CA LEU A 146 0.46 -18.35 -6.80
C LEU A 146 0.20 -19.41 -5.74
N CYS A 147 -0.77 -19.18 -4.85
CA CYS A 147 -0.95 -20.02 -3.67
C CYS A 147 -1.98 -21.15 -3.88
N ARG A 148 -2.74 -21.16 -4.99
CA ARG A 148 -3.83 -22.15 -5.17
C ARG A 148 -3.83 -22.94 -6.46
N ARG A 149 -3.26 -22.45 -7.56
CA ARG A 149 -3.20 -23.27 -8.78
C ARG A 149 -2.26 -24.47 -8.51
N PRO A 150 -2.72 -25.72 -8.70
CA PRO A 150 -1.80 -26.84 -8.81
C PRO A 150 -0.88 -26.53 -10.00
N GLY A 151 0.41 -26.45 -9.72
CA GLY A 151 1.45 -26.37 -10.74
C GLY A 151 1.90 -27.77 -11.12
#